data_AF-A0A2H0QLS1-F1
#
_entry.id   AF-A0A2H0QLS1-F1
#
_cell.length_a   1.000
_cell.length_b   1.000
_cell.length_c   1.000
_cell.angle_alpha   90.00
_cell.angle_beta   90.00
_cell.angle_gamma   90.00
#
_symmetry.space_group_name_H-M   'P 1'
#
loop_
_entity.id
_entity.type
_entity.pdbx_description
1 polymer ?
#
loop_
_entity_poly.entity_id
_entity_poly.type
_entity_poly.pdbx_seq_one_letter_code
_entity_poly.pdbx_strand_id
1 'polypeptide(L)'
;MSQVFNKLFKNPTRNEIMAQFYRKPEHEWIRGDGRISKIFDMLITSLPTEYLNELFVKNETLFILQRERLSTVLCFSPKTRIILVFENLIDLIKTVNATQAVAVLAHELGHLVFKHDKRRPDNLQAQLEADMFAIRLGFAQDLLDFLSDQMKTHDLIMRIGQVQNYLSAA
;
A
#
# COMPACT_ATOMS: atom_id res chain seq x y z
N MET A 1 0.44 -27.09 37.94
CA MET A 1 -0.11 -27.26 36.57
C MET A 1 -0.77 -25.96 36.04
N SER A 2 -0.29 -24.77 36.40
CA SER A 2 -0.97 -23.50 36.12
C SER A 2 -0.16 -22.47 35.32
N GLN A 3 0.97 -22.83 34.72
CA GLN A 3 1.81 -21.91 33.93
C GLN A 3 1.85 -22.20 32.42
N VAL A 4 1.15 -23.23 31.93
CA VAL A 4 1.30 -23.72 30.54
C VAL A 4 0.17 -23.25 29.60
N PHE A 5 -0.92 -22.68 30.12
CA PHE A 5 -2.11 -22.32 29.34
C PHE A 5 -2.25 -20.82 29.01
N ASN A 6 -1.18 -20.02 29.19
CA ASN A 6 -1.16 -18.59 28.85
C ASN A 6 -0.14 -18.24 27.76
N LYS A 7 0.13 -19.15 26.80
CA LYS A 7 0.53 -18.71 25.45
C LYS A 7 -0.72 -18.21 24.71
N LEU A 8 -1.33 -17.16 25.26
CA LEU A 8 -2.25 -16.30 24.55
C LEU A 8 -1.54 -15.87 23.27
N PHE A 9 -2.19 -16.06 22.12
CA PHE A 9 -1.70 -15.63 20.81
C PHE A 9 -1.37 -14.13 20.86
N LYS A 10 -0.12 -13.80 21.16
CA LYS A 10 0.34 -12.42 21.17
C LYS A 10 0.35 -11.96 19.72
N ASN A 11 -0.34 -10.85 19.44
CA ASN A 11 -0.23 -10.22 18.13
C ASN A 11 1.24 -9.90 17.85
N PRO A 12 1.75 -10.20 16.65
CA PRO A 12 3.13 -9.94 16.32
C PRO A 12 3.42 -8.43 16.42
N THR A 13 4.61 -8.10 16.88
CA THR A 13 5.16 -6.75 16.88
C THR A 13 5.39 -6.26 15.45
N ARG A 14 5.49 -4.94 15.24
CA ARG A 14 5.81 -4.36 13.92
C ARG A 14 7.06 -5.00 13.30
N ASN A 15 8.12 -5.17 14.09
CA ASN A 15 9.38 -5.75 13.60
C ASN A 15 9.21 -7.21 13.17
N GLU A 16 8.38 -7.99 13.87
CA GLU A 16 8.05 -9.36 13.47
C GLU A 16 7.23 -9.38 12.16
N ILE A 17 6.27 -8.46 12.01
CA ILE A 17 5.49 -8.31 10.77
C ILE A 17 6.41 -7.91 9.60
N MET A 18 7.30 -6.94 9.80
CA MET A 18 8.28 -6.51 8.79
C MET A 18 9.23 -7.66 8.40
N ALA A 19 9.75 -8.39 9.38
CA ALA A 19 10.59 -9.55 9.11
C ALA A 19 9.84 -10.64 8.32
N GLN A 20 8.57 -10.87 8.65
CA GLN A 20 7.72 -11.81 7.89
C GLN A 20 7.46 -11.30 6.47
N PHE A 21 7.18 -10.01 6.30
CA PHE A 21 6.99 -9.37 5.00
C PHE A 21 8.20 -9.61 4.09
N TYR A 22 9.42 -9.33 4.56
CA TYR A 22 10.64 -9.48 3.75
C TYR A 22 11.10 -10.92 3.56
N ARG A 23 10.61 -11.88 4.35
CA ARG A 23 10.92 -13.32 4.18
C ARG A 23 10.15 -13.97 3.04
N LYS A 24 9.09 -13.34 2.54
CA LYS A 24 8.30 -13.89 1.44
C LYS A 24 9.15 -13.96 0.16
N PRO A 25 9.15 -15.09 -0.57
CA PRO A 25 9.84 -15.19 -1.87
C PRO A 25 9.37 -14.14 -2.87
N GLU A 26 8.07 -13.83 -2.86
CA GLU A 26 7.43 -12.86 -3.76
C GLU A 26 7.97 -11.44 -3.56
N HIS A 27 8.53 -11.14 -2.39
CA HIS A 27 9.11 -9.83 -2.04
C HIS A 27 10.64 -9.80 -2.23
N GLU A 28 11.23 -10.80 -2.90
CA GLU A 28 12.67 -10.83 -3.16
C GLU A 28 13.17 -9.58 -3.89
N TRP A 29 12.41 -9.12 -4.87
CA TRP A 29 12.74 -7.94 -5.65
C TRP A 29 12.73 -6.65 -4.80
N ILE A 30 11.99 -6.64 -3.68
CA ILE A 30 11.96 -5.51 -2.74
C ILE A 30 13.24 -5.52 -1.88
N ARG A 31 13.59 -6.67 -1.29
CA ARG A 31 14.80 -6.79 -0.45
C ARG A 31 16.10 -6.67 -1.26
N GLY A 32 16.06 -7.00 -2.55
CA GLY A 32 17.22 -7.02 -3.43
C GLY A 32 17.73 -5.64 -3.85
N ASP A 33 16.94 -4.58 -3.67
CA ASP A 33 17.29 -3.21 -4.05
C ASP A 33 17.10 -2.26 -2.86
N GLY A 34 18.18 -1.60 -2.43
CA GLY A 34 18.16 -0.74 -1.24
C GLY A 34 17.26 0.49 -1.36
N ARG A 35 17.03 1.02 -2.58
CA ARG A 35 16.09 2.14 -2.78
C ARG A 35 14.66 1.65 -2.65
N ILE A 36 14.34 0.52 -3.29
CA ILE A 36 13.01 -0.08 -3.23
C ILE A 36 12.69 -0.50 -1.78
N SER A 37 13.61 -1.19 -1.11
CA SER A 37 13.44 -1.55 0.31
C SER A 37 13.16 -0.34 1.18
N LYS A 38 13.84 0.79 0.97
CA LYS A 38 13.61 2.02 1.75
C LYS A 38 12.19 2.59 1.55
N ILE A 39 11.65 2.52 0.34
CA ILE A 39 10.28 2.94 0.04
C ILE A 39 9.27 2.04 0.75
N PHE A 40 9.48 0.73 0.72
CA PHE A 40 8.62 -0.21 1.45
C PHE A 40 8.77 -0.10 2.96
N ASP A 41 9.96 0.17 3.49
CA ASP A 41 10.16 0.46 4.91
C ASP A 41 9.41 1.72 5.34
N MET A 42 9.43 2.77 4.52
CA MET A 42 8.69 4.01 4.76
C MET A 42 7.18 3.74 4.79
N LEU A 43 6.67 3.00 3.80
CA LEU A 43 5.26 2.60 3.73
C LEU A 43 4.85 1.76 4.96
N ILE A 44 5.61 0.72 5.29
CA ILE A 44 5.24 -0.19 6.37
C ILE A 44 5.39 0.50 7.73
N THR A 45 6.34 1.42 7.88
CA THR A 45 6.54 2.18 9.13
C THR A 45 5.45 3.24 9.35
N SER A 46 4.89 3.82 8.28
CA SER A 46 3.80 4.81 8.42
C SER A 46 2.47 4.17 8.84
N LEU A 47 2.25 2.88 8.55
CA LEU A 47 1.02 2.19 8.89
C LEU A 47 0.83 2.04 10.41
N PRO A 48 -0.34 2.42 10.97
CA PRO A 48 -0.77 1.99 12.29
C PRO A 48 -0.77 0.46 12.47
N THR A 49 -0.51 0.00 13.69
CA THR A 49 -0.43 -1.44 14.03
C THR A 49 -1.70 -2.22 13.68
N GLU A 50 -2.87 -1.59 13.75
CA GLU A 50 -4.14 -2.19 13.35
C GLU A 50 -4.17 -2.56 11.87
N TYR A 51 -3.71 -1.67 10.98
CA TYR A 51 -3.66 -1.92 9.54
C TYR A 51 -2.56 -2.92 9.19
N LEU A 52 -1.42 -2.90 9.88
CA LEU A 52 -0.39 -3.94 9.73
C LEU A 52 -0.96 -5.34 10.00
N ASN A 53 -1.71 -5.49 11.10
CA ASN A 53 -2.33 -6.76 11.44
C ASN A 53 -3.42 -7.15 10.42
N GLU A 54 -4.26 -6.21 9.99
CA GLU A 54 -5.28 -6.51 8.98
C GLU A 54 -4.67 -6.93 7.65
N LEU A 55 -3.65 -6.21 7.16
CA LEU A 55 -3.07 -6.40 5.82
C LEU A 55 -2.12 -7.59 5.71
N PHE A 56 -1.32 -7.85 6.75
CA PHE A 56 -0.20 -8.81 6.67
C PHE A 56 -0.29 -10.01 7.62
N VAL A 57 -1.14 -9.95 8.65
CA VAL A 57 -1.31 -11.05 9.62
C VAL A 57 -2.62 -11.80 9.39
N LYS A 58 -3.75 -11.08 9.36
CA LYS A 58 -5.07 -11.67 9.11
C LYS A 58 -5.26 -12.02 7.63
N ASN A 59 -4.79 -11.13 6.77
CA ASN A 59 -4.69 -11.34 5.33
C ASN A 59 -3.21 -11.43 4.95
N GLU A 60 -2.95 -11.95 3.76
CA GLU A 60 -1.61 -12.00 3.19
C GLU A 60 -1.54 -11.05 2.00
N THR A 61 -1.08 -9.82 2.23
CA THR A 61 -0.84 -8.87 1.14
C THR A 61 0.52 -9.14 0.51
N LEU A 62 0.52 -9.43 -0.79
CA LEU A 62 1.69 -9.66 -1.63
C LEU A 62 1.84 -8.56 -2.67
N PHE A 63 3.06 -8.07 -2.84
CA PHE A 63 3.43 -7.15 -3.91
C PHE A 63 4.17 -7.91 -5.00
N ILE A 64 3.54 -8.01 -6.16
CA ILE A 64 4.08 -8.76 -7.30
C ILE A 64 4.57 -7.78 -8.34
N LEU A 65 5.88 -7.79 -8.60
CA LEU A 65 6.46 -7.02 -9.69
C LEU A 65 5.99 -7.60 -11.03
N GLN A 66 5.18 -6.83 -11.74
CA GLN A 66 4.71 -7.16 -13.08
C GLN A 66 5.64 -6.51 -14.10
N ARG A 67 6.61 -7.30 -14.56
CA ARG A 67 7.43 -6.98 -15.74
C ARG A 67 6.64 -7.30 -16.99
N GLU A 68 6.92 -6.60 -18.09
CA GLU A 68 6.30 -6.84 -19.39
C GLU A 68 6.23 -8.34 -19.70
N ARG A 69 5.01 -8.89 -19.67
CA ARG A 69 4.74 -10.30 -20.00
C ARG A 69 3.44 -10.38 -20.76
N LEU A 70 3.44 -11.23 -21.78
CA LEU A 70 2.30 -11.48 -22.67
C LEU A 70 1.09 -12.04 -21.91
N SER A 71 1.30 -12.79 -20.83
CA SER A 71 0.25 -13.21 -19.87
C SER A 71 0.85 -13.76 -18.58
N THR A 72 0.05 -13.78 -17.50
CA THR A 72 0.37 -14.39 -16.20
C THR A 72 -0.90 -15.03 -15.62
N VAL A 73 -0.77 -16.20 -14.99
CA VAL A 73 -1.83 -16.82 -14.16
C VAL A 73 -1.49 -16.62 -12.70
N LEU A 74 -2.48 -16.17 -11.93
CA LEU A 74 -2.37 -15.90 -10.49
C LEU A 74 -3.30 -16.86 -9.74
N CYS A 75 -2.72 -17.81 -8.99
CA CYS A 75 -3.47 -18.76 -8.17
C CYS A 75 -3.10 -18.55 -6.69
N PHE A 76 -4.06 -18.09 -5.88
CA PHE A 76 -3.80 -17.72 -4.49
C PHE A 76 -4.94 -18.13 -3.57
N SER A 77 -4.67 -18.15 -2.26
CA SER A 77 -5.66 -18.45 -1.24
C SER A 77 -6.71 -17.32 -1.12
N PRO A 78 -7.91 -17.58 -0.59
CA PRO A 78 -8.93 -16.54 -0.36
C PRO A 78 -8.49 -15.41 0.58
N LYS A 79 -7.45 -15.64 1.39
CA LYS A 79 -6.88 -14.64 2.32
C LYS A 79 -5.75 -13.83 1.71
N THR A 80 -5.25 -14.25 0.55
CA THR A 80 -4.19 -13.54 -0.14
C THR A 80 -4.78 -12.35 -0.90
N ARG A 81 -4.09 -11.22 -0.84
CA ARG A 81 -4.39 -9.98 -1.55
C ARG A 81 -3.17 -9.59 -2.35
N ILE A 82 -3.36 -9.16 -3.58
CA ILE A 82 -2.27 -8.91 -4.51
C ILE A 82 -2.31 -7.46 -4.92
N ILE A 83 -1.17 -6.79 -4.78
CA ILE A 83 -0.91 -5.51 -5.41
C ILE A 83 0.09 -5.77 -6.53
N LEU A 84 -0.32 -5.49 -7.76
CA LEU A 84 0.57 -5.54 -8.91
C LEU A 84 1.38 -4.24 -8.95
N VAL A 85 2.69 -4.37 -8.94
CA VAL A 85 3.61 -3.24 -9.05
C VAL A 85 4.16 -3.24 -10.46
N PHE A 86 3.82 -2.21 -11.25
CA PHE A 86 4.28 -2.06 -12.62
C PHE A 86 5.64 -1.35 -12.68
N GLU A 87 6.40 -1.56 -13.76
CA GLU A 87 7.73 -0.96 -13.97
C GLU A 87 7.70 0.58 -13.87
N ASN A 88 6.64 1.26 -14.31
CA ASN A 88 6.52 2.71 -14.15
C ASN A 88 6.58 3.17 -12.69
N LEU A 89 6.05 2.37 -11.75
CA LEU A 89 6.16 2.67 -10.32
C LEU A 89 7.59 2.40 -9.81
N ILE A 90 8.27 1.40 -10.35
CA ILE A 90 9.68 1.12 -10.06
C ILE A 90 10.57 2.27 -10.57
N ASP A 91 10.29 2.78 -11.76
CA ASP A 91 11.00 3.93 -12.32
C ASP A 91 10.79 5.17 -11.46
N LEU A 92 9.55 5.42 -11.01
CA LEU A 92 9.23 6.50 -10.06
C LEU A 92 10.06 6.39 -8.77
N ILE A 93 10.16 5.20 -8.18
CA ILE A 93 10.99 4.92 -6.98
C ILE A 93 12.46 5.27 -7.23
N LYS A 94 12.96 5.14 -8.45
CA LYS A 94 14.36 5.42 -8.79
C LYS A 94 14.65 6.89 -9.07
N THR A 95 13.63 7.74 -9.14
CA THR A 95 13.77 9.18 -9.33
C THR A 95 14.07 9.93 -8.02
N VAL A 96 14.24 11.26 -8.11
CA VAL A 96 14.37 12.15 -6.94
C VAL A 96 13.07 12.29 -6.14
N ASN A 97 11.91 11.99 -6.74
CA ASN A 97 10.58 12.13 -6.14
C ASN A 97 10.04 10.78 -5.65
N ALA A 98 10.91 9.90 -5.14
CA ALA A 98 10.57 8.53 -4.79
C ALA A 98 9.47 8.41 -3.70
N THR A 99 9.23 9.46 -2.91
CA THR A 99 8.16 9.52 -1.91
C THR A 99 6.76 9.54 -2.53
N GLN A 100 6.61 10.03 -3.76
CA GLN A 100 5.37 9.88 -4.55
C GLN A 100 4.98 8.41 -4.73
N ALA A 101 5.96 7.52 -4.91
CA ALA A 101 5.68 6.09 -5.01
C ALA A 101 5.13 5.52 -3.70
N VAL A 102 5.54 6.04 -2.55
CA VAL A 102 4.98 5.65 -1.24
C VAL A 102 3.51 6.06 -1.16
N ALA A 103 3.17 7.26 -1.64
CA ALA A 103 1.78 7.74 -1.69
C ALA A 103 0.89 6.85 -2.56
N VAL A 104 1.39 6.43 -3.74
CA VAL A 104 0.68 5.50 -4.63
C VAL A 104 0.49 4.14 -3.96
N LEU A 105 1.53 3.56 -3.35
CA LEU A 105 1.40 2.28 -2.65
C LEU A 105 0.46 2.39 -1.45
N ALA A 106 0.47 3.51 -0.73
CA ALA A 106 -0.47 3.78 0.35
C ALA A 106 -1.91 3.85 -0.15
N HIS A 107 -2.15 4.49 -1.30
CA HIS A 107 -3.46 4.50 -1.96
C HIS A 107 -3.95 3.07 -2.24
N GLU A 108 -3.11 2.20 -2.82
CA GLU A 108 -3.48 0.80 -3.08
C GLU A 108 -3.80 0.02 -1.79
N LEU A 109 -3.06 0.27 -0.70
CA LEU A 109 -3.39 -0.31 0.60
C LEU A 109 -4.75 0.21 1.12
N GLY A 110 -5.11 1.47 0.83
CA GLY A 110 -6.42 2.04 1.14
C GLY A 110 -7.57 1.24 0.52
N HIS A 111 -7.43 0.83 -0.75
CA HIS A 111 -8.41 -0.04 -1.40
C HIS A 111 -8.61 -1.37 -0.66
N LEU A 112 -7.53 -1.98 -0.15
CA LEU A 112 -7.59 -3.22 0.62
C LEU A 112 -8.21 -3.01 2.01
N VAL A 113 -7.81 -1.95 2.71
CA VAL A 113 -8.31 -1.60 4.05
C VAL A 113 -9.81 -1.35 4.03
N PHE A 114 -10.29 -0.60 3.04
CA PHE A 114 -11.72 -0.30 2.87
C PHE A 114 -12.50 -1.38 2.11
N LYS A 115 -11.84 -2.50 1.76
CA LYS A 115 -12.47 -3.70 1.18
C LYS A 115 -13.29 -3.39 -0.06
N HIS A 116 -12.74 -2.55 -0.96
CA HIS A 116 -13.45 -2.11 -2.17
C HIS A 116 -13.79 -3.26 -3.11
N ASP A 117 -13.03 -4.36 -3.07
CA ASP A 117 -13.33 -5.61 -3.77
C ASP A 117 -14.70 -6.20 -3.38
N LYS A 118 -15.11 -6.00 -2.11
CA LYS A 118 -16.36 -6.50 -1.54
C LYS A 118 -17.46 -5.45 -1.51
N ARG A 119 -17.14 -4.23 -1.06
CA ARG A 119 -18.09 -3.13 -0.93
C ARG A 119 -18.54 -2.59 -2.29
N ARG A 120 -17.64 -2.60 -3.29
CA ARG A 120 -17.88 -2.11 -4.66
C ARG A 120 -18.58 -0.73 -4.69
N PRO A 121 -18.01 0.30 -4.02
CA PRO A 121 -18.51 1.66 -4.18
C PRO A 121 -18.35 2.10 -5.64
N ASP A 122 -18.95 3.23 -6.02
CA ASP A 122 -18.64 3.86 -7.30
C ASP A 122 -17.14 4.19 -7.39
N ASN A 123 -16.62 4.24 -8.62
CA ASN A 123 -15.18 4.36 -8.85
C ASN A 123 -14.60 5.61 -8.20
N LEU A 124 -15.28 6.75 -8.33
CA LEU A 124 -14.81 8.01 -7.77
C LEU A 124 -14.75 7.93 -6.24
N GLN A 125 -15.80 7.44 -5.58
CA GLN A 125 -15.80 7.24 -4.14
C GLN A 125 -14.69 6.29 -3.68
N ALA A 126 -14.45 5.20 -4.40
CA ALA A 126 -13.35 4.26 -4.11
C ALA A 126 -11.98 4.96 -4.15
N GLN A 127 -11.76 5.81 -5.16
CA GLN A 127 -10.53 6.57 -5.33
C GLN A 127 -10.36 7.61 -4.22
N LEU A 128 -11.42 8.35 -3.89
CA LEU A 128 -11.41 9.37 -2.84
C LEU A 128 -11.15 8.76 -1.45
N GLU A 129 -11.73 7.61 -1.14
CA GLU A 129 -11.48 6.88 0.11
C GLU A 129 -10.01 6.42 0.21
N ALA A 130 -9.47 5.88 -0.88
CA ALA A 130 -8.07 5.44 -0.93
C ALA A 130 -7.08 6.61 -0.84
N ASP A 131 -7.38 7.73 -1.50
CA ASP A 131 -6.61 8.98 -1.36
C ASP A 131 -6.62 9.46 0.09
N MET A 132 -7.79 9.45 0.75
CA MET A 132 -7.89 9.80 2.18
C MET A 132 -7.07 8.89 3.08
N PHE A 133 -6.93 7.60 2.73
CA PHE A 133 -6.05 6.71 3.47
C PHE A 133 -4.59 7.13 3.35
N ALA A 134 -4.09 7.37 2.13
CA ALA A 134 -2.73 7.84 1.91
C ALA A 134 -2.46 9.19 2.59
N ILE A 135 -3.42 10.11 2.52
CA ILE A 135 -3.39 11.42 3.21
C ILE A 135 -3.23 11.24 4.72
N ARG A 136 -4.03 10.35 5.34
CA ARG A 136 -3.97 10.09 6.79
C ARG A 136 -2.65 9.46 7.25
N LEU A 137 -1.92 8.81 6.34
CA LEU A 137 -0.57 8.29 6.61
C LEU A 137 0.53 9.36 6.44
N GLY A 138 0.16 10.60 6.07
CA GLY A 138 1.09 11.72 5.95
C GLY A 138 1.58 12.00 4.52
N PHE A 139 1.00 11.36 3.50
CA PHE A 139 1.48 11.46 2.11
C PHE A 139 0.65 12.41 1.24
N ALA A 140 0.01 13.42 1.84
CA ALA A 140 -0.89 14.32 1.11
C ALA A 140 -0.18 15.11 0.00
N GLN A 141 0.99 15.70 0.28
CA GLN A 141 1.75 16.47 -0.71
C GLN A 141 2.29 15.57 -1.83
N ASP A 142 2.89 14.43 -1.47
CA ASP A 142 3.40 13.45 -2.43
C ASP A 142 2.30 12.91 -3.35
N LEU A 143 1.10 12.68 -2.81
CA LEU A 143 -0.06 12.28 -3.60
C LEU A 143 -0.51 13.41 -4.54
N LEU A 144 -0.58 14.65 -4.06
CA LEU A 144 -0.96 15.80 -4.89
C LEU A 144 -0.01 15.97 -6.07
N ASP A 145 1.30 15.89 -5.84
CA ASP A 145 2.31 16.03 -6.88
C ASP A 145 2.14 14.92 -7.93
N PHE A 146 1.99 13.67 -7.48
CA PHE A 146 1.75 12.54 -8.38
C PHE A 146 0.50 12.73 -9.25
N LEU A 147 -0.63 13.13 -8.65
CA LEU A 147 -1.89 13.36 -9.38
C LEU A 147 -1.80 14.58 -10.31
N SER A 148 -0.98 15.57 -9.95
CA SER A 148 -0.79 16.79 -10.72
C SER A 148 -0.11 16.53 -12.06
N ASP A 149 0.75 15.53 -12.13
CA ASP A 149 1.49 15.14 -13.34
C ASP A 149 0.67 14.26 -14.31
N GLN A 150 -0.51 13.78 -13.89
CA GLN A 150 -1.39 12.96 -14.73
C GLN A 150 -2.30 13.79 -15.64
N MET A 151 -2.75 13.18 -16.74
CA MET A 151 -3.72 13.76 -17.67
C MET A 151 -5.05 14.08 -16.96
N LYS A 152 -5.54 15.31 -17.11
CA LYS A 152 -6.73 15.79 -16.40
C LYS A 152 -8.02 15.18 -16.93
N THR A 153 -8.64 14.35 -16.09
CA THR A 153 -10.02 13.86 -16.23
C THR A 153 -10.90 14.47 -15.14
N HIS A 154 -12.22 14.32 -15.26
CA HIS A 154 -13.16 14.78 -14.22
C HIS A 154 -12.83 14.17 -12.84
N ASP A 155 -12.68 12.85 -12.78
CA ASP A 155 -12.35 12.14 -11.53
C ASP A 155 -11.03 12.63 -10.94
N LEU A 156 -10.00 12.85 -11.77
CA LEU A 156 -8.71 13.33 -11.30
C LEU A 156 -8.80 14.76 -10.72
N ILE A 157 -9.60 15.64 -11.34
CA ILE A 157 -9.83 16.99 -10.83
C ILE A 157 -10.50 16.93 -9.44
N MET A 158 -11.48 16.04 -9.28
CA MET A 158 -12.15 15.85 -7.98
C MET A 158 -11.19 15.33 -6.91
N ARG A 159 -10.33 14.36 -7.24
CA ARG A 159 -9.30 13.83 -6.35
C ARG A 159 -8.28 14.91 -5.94
N ILE A 160 -7.78 15.69 -6.90
CA ILE A 160 -6.88 16.82 -6.63
C ILE A 160 -7.54 17.83 -5.70
N GLY A 161 -8.80 18.19 -5.97
CA GLY A 161 -9.55 19.11 -5.13
C GLY A 161 -9.69 18.62 -3.68
N GLN A 162 -9.94 17.33 -3.46
CA GLN A 162 -9.98 16.75 -2.12
C GLN A 162 -8.63 16.90 -1.40
N VAL A 163 -7.52 16.58 -2.07
CA VAL A 163 -6.18 16.64 -1.47
C VAL A 163 -5.82 18.09 -1.12
N GLN A 164 -6.11 19.04 -2.02
CA GLN A 164 -5.88 20.47 -1.80
C GLN A 164 -6.72 21.03 -0.65
N ASN A 165 -7.99 20.62 -0.54
CA ASN A 165 -8.86 21.01 0.56
C ASN A 165 -8.30 20.50 1.90
N TYR A 166 -7.79 19.27 1.95
CA TYR A 166 -7.14 18.74 3.15
C TYR A 166 -5.90 19.56 3.53
N LEU A 167 -5.00 19.81 2.58
CA LEU A 167 -3.76 20.57 2.82
C LEU A 167 -4.01 22.01 3.26
N SER A 168 -5.12 22.61 2.84
CA SER A 168 -5.50 23.97 3.22
C SER A 168 -6.15 24.05 4.61
N ALA A 169 -6.58 22.92 5.16
CA ALA A 169 -7.25 22.82 6.45
C ALA A 169 -6.34 22.30 7.58
N ALA A 170 -5.14 21.82 7.24
CA ALA A 170 -4.13 21.29 8.16
C ALA A 170 -3.17 22.38 8.66
#